data_AF-A0A561VJ22-F1
#
_entry.id   AF-A0A561VJ22-F1
#
_cell.length_a   1.000
_cell.length_b   1.000
_cell.length_c   1.000
_cell.angle_alpha   90.00
_cell.angle_beta   90.00
_cell.angle_gamma   90.00
#
_symmetry.space_group_name_H-M   'P 1'
#
loop_
_entity.id
_entity.type
_entity.pdbx_description
1 polymer ?
#
loop_
_entity_poly.entity_id
_entity_poly.type
_entity_poly.pdbx_seq_one_letter_code
_entity_poly.pdbx_strand_id
1 'polypeptide(L)'
;MDAHDVEAALGELRRALTPHLGADWTVPAGDLRWSCRDTAAHIAHDLLAYAAQLAAGAADGYLPLDLEVRPDASAAEILRVVAAAGALLAAQLRAAGPDTRAWHWGPTDPSGFAALGVNEILLHTYDISRGLGAGWLPPPAACAAVLARLFPDRPPVEPVAALLWCTGRIALPGRPRRASWSLRAAVE
;
A
#
# COMPACT_ATOMS: atom_id res chain seq x y z
N MET A 1 8.29 -6.75 9.39
CA MET A 1 8.52 -5.80 8.31
C MET A 1 8.96 -4.49 8.91
N ASP A 2 9.74 -3.69 8.19
CA ASP A 2 10.32 -2.45 8.69
C ASP A 2 10.44 -1.37 7.60
N ALA A 3 11.21 -0.32 7.89
CA ALA A 3 11.45 0.80 6.97
C ALA A 3 12.13 0.36 5.64
N HIS A 4 13.00 -0.64 5.66
CA HIS A 4 13.69 -1.12 4.46
C HIS A 4 12.70 -1.77 3.49
N ASP A 5 11.73 -2.53 4.01
CA ASP A 5 10.69 -3.14 3.18
C ASP A 5 9.84 -2.07 2.46
N VAL A 6 9.51 -0.97 3.14
CA VAL A 6 8.78 0.18 2.54
C VAL A 6 9.61 0.82 1.43
N GLU A 7 10.89 1.10 1.69
CA GLU A 7 11.80 1.70 0.70
C GLU A 7 12.01 0.79 -0.53
N ALA A 8 12.10 -0.53 -0.32
CA ALA A 8 12.18 -1.50 -1.40
C ALA A 8 10.90 -1.50 -2.26
N ALA A 9 9.71 -1.46 -1.61
CA ALA A 9 8.43 -1.38 -2.30
C ALA A 9 8.28 -0.08 -3.12
N LEU A 10 8.70 1.07 -2.57
CA LEU A 10 8.75 2.34 -3.32
C LEU A 10 9.68 2.24 -4.55
N GLY A 11 10.80 1.52 -4.40
CA GLY A 11 11.71 1.22 -5.49
C GLY A 11 11.03 0.45 -6.63
N GLU A 12 10.20 -0.54 -6.30
CA GLU A 12 9.41 -1.30 -7.29
C GLU A 12 8.33 -0.44 -7.95
N LEU A 13 7.57 0.32 -7.17
CA LEU A 13 6.56 1.24 -7.69
C LEU A 13 7.18 2.21 -8.70
N ARG A 14 8.30 2.82 -8.36
CA ARG A 14 9.01 3.73 -9.28
C ARG A 14 9.47 3.01 -10.54
N ARG A 15 10.05 1.81 -10.42
CA ARG A 15 10.49 1.00 -11.57
C ARG A 15 9.33 0.66 -12.50
N ALA A 16 8.18 0.27 -11.93
CA ALA A 16 7.00 -0.12 -12.67
C ALA A 16 6.34 1.06 -13.39
N LEU A 17 6.24 2.23 -12.74
CA LEU A 17 5.39 3.33 -13.22
C LEU A 17 6.14 4.43 -13.99
N THR A 18 7.46 4.58 -13.80
CA THR A 18 8.26 5.60 -14.54
C THR A 18 8.15 5.48 -16.07
N PRO A 19 8.11 4.27 -16.67
CA PRO A 19 7.93 4.14 -18.12
C PRO A 19 6.59 4.70 -18.65
N HIS A 20 5.59 4.89 -17.77
CA HIS A 20 4.23 5.28 -18.13
C HIS A 20 3.88 6.73 -17.74
N LEU A 21 4.87 7.57 -17.42
CA LEU A 21 4.62 8.96 -17.02
C LEU A 21 3.92 9.82 -18.09
N GLY A 22 4.09 9.46 -19.37
CA GLY A 22 3.43 10.13 -20.50
C GLY A 22 2.09 9.52 -20.91
N ALA A 23 1.62 8.49 -20.21
CA ALA A 23 0.31 7.87 -20.48
C ALA A 23 -0.84 8.73 -19.93
N ASP A 24 -2.07 8.38 -20.31
CA ASP A 24 -3.27 8.97 -19.71
C ASP A 24 -3.53 8.34 -18.33
N TRP A 25 -3.33 9.10 -17.26
CA TRP A 25 -3.57 8.66 -15.88
C TRP A 25 -4.99 8.93 -15.39
N THR A 26 -5.86 9.48 -16.23
CA THR A 26 -7.28 9.70 -15.91
C THR A 26 -8.12 8.44 -16.10
N VAL A 27 -7.58 7.43 -16.79
CA VAL A 27 -8.21 6.12 -16.96
C VAL A 27 -8.33 5.36 -15.63
N PRO A 28 -9.30 4.44 -15.49
CA PRO A 28 -9.43 3.59 -14.31
C PRO A 28 -8.17 2.75 -14.01
N ALA A 29 -7.84 2.60 -12.73
CA ALA A 29 -6.76 1.74 -12.26
C ALA A 29 -7.21 0.27 -12.20
N GLY A 30 -7.08 -0.45 -13.31
CA GLY A 30 -7.51 -1.84 -13.41
C GLY A 30 -9.03 -1.96 -13.25
N ASP A 31 -9.48 -2.70 -12.24
CA ASP A 31 -10.91 -2.87 -11.96
C ASP A 31 -11.45 -1.85 -10.94
N LEU A 32 -10.61 -0.92 -10.46
CA LEU A 32 -11.03 0.10 -9.52
C LEU A 32 -11.88 1.17 -10.22
N ARG A 33 -12.79 1.80 -9.47
CA ARG A 33 -13.51 2.99 -9.94
C ARG A 33 -12.64 4.25 -9.97
N TRP A 34 -11.53 4.23 -9.24
CA TRP A 34 -10.58 5.34 -9.18
C TRP A 34 -9.68 5.35 -10.41
N SER A 35 -9.28 6.55 -10.82
CA SER A 35 -8.29 6.70 -11.87
C SER A 35 -6.90 6.24 -11.40
N CYS A 36 -5.98 6.01 -12.34
CA CYS A 36 -4.57 5.77 -12.02
C CYS A 36 -3.97 6.93 -11.19
N ARG A 37 -4.35 8.16 -11.53
CA ARG A 37 -3.98 9.37 -10.79
C ARG A 37 -4.44 9.32 -9.34
N ASP A 38 -5.73 9.09 -9.12
CA ASP A 38 -6.33 9.11 -7.77
C ASP A 38 -5.84 7.94 -6.93
N THR A 39 -5.61 6.78 -7.57
CA THR A 39 -5.02 5.61 -6.93
C THR A 39 -3.59 5.89 -6.45
N ALA A 40 -2.77 6.61 -7.22
CA ALA A 40 -1.43 7.01 -6.79
C ALA A 40 -1.46 8.07 -5.66
N ALA A 41 -2.40 9.01 -5.72
CA ALA A 41 -2.62 9.96 -4.64
C ALA A 41 -3.06 9.27 -3.34
N HIS A 42 -3.90 8.23 -3.44
CA HIS A 42 -4.31 7.40 -2.31
C HIS A 42 -3.12 6.68 -1.65
N ILE A 43 -2.17 6.13 -2.42
CA ILE A 43 -0.94 5.57 -1.85
C ILE A 43 -0.20 6.62 -1.01
N ALA A 44 -0.03 7.83 -1.54
CA ALA A 44 0.65 8.90 -0.80
C ALA A 44 -0.09 9.29 0.48
N HIS A 45 -1.41 9.41 0.42
CA HIS A 45 -2.27 9.69 1.56
C HIS A 45 -2.09 8.64 2.67
N ASP A 46 -2.21 7.36 2.33
CA ASP A 46 -2.14 6.28 3.32
C ASP A 46 -0.75 6.22 3.98
N LEU A 47 0.32 6.35 3.19
CA LEU A 47 1.68 6.39 3.73
C LEU A 47 1.90 7.58 4.68
N LEU A 48 1.39 8.76 4.34
CA LEU A 48 1.47 9.91 5.24
C LEU A 48 0.64 9.66 6.51
N ALA A 49 -0.59 9.18 6.38
CA ALA A 49 -1.47 8.91 7.50
C ALA A 49 -0.84 7.91 8.46
N TYR A 50 -0.23 6.82 7.97
CA TYR A 50 0.51 5.86 8.78
C TYR A 50 1.70 6.49 9.51
N ALA A 51 2.47 7.35 8.84
CA ALA A 51 3.57 8.07 9.46
C ALA A 51 3.06 8.98 10.59
N ALA A 52 1.96 9.71 10.35
CA ALA A 52 1.36 10.60 11.33
C ALA A 52 0.78 9.85 12.53
N GLN A 53 0.12 8.71 12.32
CA GLN A 53 -0.38 7.84 13.39
C GLN A 53 0.75 7.40 14.33
N LEU A 54 1.86 6.92 13.76
CA LEU A 54 3.04 6.52 14.54
C LEU A 54 3.71 7.71 15.23
N ALA A 55 3.72 8.90 14.62
CA ALA A 55 4.30 10.10 15.21
C ALA A 55 3.49 10.62 16.41
N ALA A 56 2.17 10.52 16.33
CA ALA A 56 1.28 10.95 17.41
C ALA A 56 1.07 9.87 18.48
N GLY A 57 1.35 8.60 18.19
CA GLY A 57 0.93 7.49 19.05
C GLY A 57 -0.59 7.45 19.22
N ALA A 58 -1.34 7.79 18.17
CA ALA A 58 -2.80 7.94 18.22
C ALA A 58 -3.45 6.62 18.66
N ALA A 59 -4.32 6.64 19.69
CA ALA A 59 -4.75 5.42 20.37
C ALA A 59 -6.13 4.91 19.96
N ASP A 60 -7.02 5.77 19.49
CA ASP A 60 -8.46 5.52 19.38
C ASP A 60 -9.07 5.90 18.02
N GLY A 61 -8.28 6.47 17.11
CA GLY A 61 -8.74 6.84 15.77
C GLY A 61 -7.62 7.38 14.89
N TYR A 62 -7.96 7.65 13.63
CA TYR A 62 -7.10 8.45 12.76
C TYR A 62 -7.08 9.90 13.23
N LEU A 63 -5.90 10.52 13.15
CA LEU A 63 -5.80 11.97 13.25
C LEU A 63 -6.71 12.66 12.22
N PRO A 64 -7.33 13.80 12.56
CA PRO A 64 -8.17 14.58 11.65
C PRO A 64 -7.29 15.39 10.68
N LEU A 65 -6.46 14.70 9.91
CA LEU A 65 -5.53 15.23 8.91
C LEU A 65 -5.74 14.48 7.61
N ASP A 66 -5.61 15.19 6.49
CA ASP A 66 -5.69 14.63 5.15
C ASP A 66 -4.54 15.14 4.28
N LEU A 67 -4.15 14.34 3.27
CA LEU A 67 -3.23 14.72 2.21
C LEU A 67 -4.02 14.91 0.93
N GLU A 68 -3.99 16.13 0.40
CA GLU A 68 -4.57 16.43 -0.91
C GLU A 68 -3.46 16.71 -1.93
N VAL A 69 -3.44 15.95 -3.03
CA VAL A 69 -2.57 16.25 -4.16
C VAL A 69 -3.28 17.20 -5.11
N ARG A 70 -2.65 18.35 -5.36
CA ARG A 70 -3.14 19.39 -6.27
C ARG A 70 -3.70 18.80 -7.58
N PRO A 71 -4.87 19.27 -8.05
CA PRO A 71 -5.56 18.69 -9.20
C PRO A 71 -4.73 18.74 -10.49
N ASP A 72 -3.87 19.75 -10.64
CA ASP A 72 -3.02 19.95 -11.81
C ASP A 72 -1.65 19.26 -11.74
N ALA A 73 -1.37 18.49 -10.67
CA ALA A 73 -0.14 17.71 -10.56
C ALA A 73 -0.08 16.62 -11.64
N SER A 74 1.05 16.59 -12.35
CA SER A 74 1.41 15.54 -13.30
C SER A 74 1.63 14.19 -12.61
N ALA A 75 1.61 13.10 -13.38
CA ALA A 75 1.97 11.77 -12.89
C ALA A 75 3.34 11.74 -12.21
N ALA A 76 4.32 12.45 -12.76
CA ALA A 76 5.67 12.55 -12.20
C ALA A 76 5.68 13.29 -10.85
N GLU A 77 4.87 14.34 -10.71
CA GLU A 77 4.69 15.05 -9.44
C GLU A 77 4.01 14.17 -8.40
N ILE A 78 2.97 13.44 -8.75
CA ILE A 78 2.28 12.52 -7.83
C ILE A 78 3.24 11.44 -7.34
N LEU A 79 4.06 10.84 -8.23
CA LEU A 79 5.06 9.86 -7.81
C LEU A 79 6.13 10.44 -6.88
N ARG A 80 6.48 11.73 -7.02
CA ARG A 80 7.35 12.43 -6.05
C ARG A 80 6.66 12.59 -4.70
N VAL A 81 5.36 12.88 -4.67
CA VAL A 81 4.58 12.94 -3.42
C VAL A 81 4.52 11.57 -2.74
N VAL A 82 4.27 10.48 -3.50
CA VAL A 82 4.32 9.11 -2.98
C VAL A 82 5.69 8.79 -2.37
N ALA A 83 6.77 9.13 -3.08
CA ALA A 83 8.13 8.91 -2.58
C ALA A 83 8.40 9.69 -1.28
N ALA A 84 7.94 10.94 -1.17
CA ALA A 84 8.09 11.75 0.03
C ALA A 84 7.29 11.18 1.21
N ALA A 85 6.02 10.82 1.00
CA ALA A 85 5.17 10.22 2.03
C ALA A 85 5.75 8.88 2.52
N GLY A 86 6.23 8.04 1.61
CA GLY A 86 6.90 6.79 1.96
C GLY A 86 8.21 6.99 2.72
N ALA A 87 8.99 8.02 2.38
CA ALA A 87 10.19 8.38 3.14
C ALA A 87 9.88 8.87 4.56
N LEU A 88 8.78 9.61 4.74
CA LEU A 88 8.28 10.02 6.07
C LEU A 88 7.87 8.80 6.90
N LEU A 89 7.14 7.85 6.31
CA LEU A 89 6.80 6.59 6.99
C LEU A 89 8.06 5.81 7.37
N ALA A 90 9.01 5.64 6.45
CA ALA A 90 10.26 4.94 6.71
C ALA A 90 11.09 5.61 7.83
N ALA A 91 11.14 6.95 7.85
CA ALA A 91 11.78 7.70 8.93
C ALA A 91 11.09 7.45 10.27
N GLN A 92 9.76 7.47 10.30
CA GLN A 92 9.02 7.24 11.54
C GLN A 92 9.13 5.80 12.04
N LEU A 93 9.16 4.82 11.14
CA LEU A 93 9.41 3.42 11.49
C LEU A 93 10.79 3.22 12.13
N ARG A 94 11.81 3.95 11.67
CA ARG A 94 13.15 3.93 12.29
C ARG A 94 13.19 4.62 13.66
N ALA A 95 12.39 5.65 13.85
CA ALA A 95 12.33 6.40 15.11
C ALA A 95 11.48 5.70 16.19
N ALA A 96 10.52 4.86 15.79
CA ALA A 96 9.62 4.17 16.69
C ALA A 96 10.36 3.17 17.59
N GLY A 97 10.11 3.25 18.90
CA GLY A 97 10.55 2.23 19.86
C GLY A 97 9.71 0.94 19.77
N PRO A 98 10.18 -0.17 20.35
CA PRO A 98 9.48 -1.48 20.29
C PRO A 98 8.09 -1.47 20.93
N ASP A 99 7.86 -0.60 21.91
CA ASP A 99 6.59 -0.45 22.63
C ASP A 99 5.64 0.55 21.97
N THR A 100 6.05 1.18 20.87
CA THR A 100 5.20 2.13 20.13
C THR A 100 3.93 1.44 19.66
N ARG A 101 2.77 2.06 19.89
CA ARG A 101 1.49 1.63 19.35
C ARG A 101 0.76 2.83 18.76
N ALA A 102 0.09 2.61 17.64
CA ALA A 102 -0.84 3.57 17.08
C ALA A 102 -2.04 2.86 16.42
N TRP A 103 -3.12 3.59 16.22
CA TRP A 103 -4.41 3.02 15.84
C TRP A 103 -4.51 2.79 14.32
N HIS A 104 -4.95 1.60 13.93
CA HIS A 104 -5.45 1.27 12.60
C HIS A 104 -6.53 0.18 12.74
N TRP A 105 -7.76 0.60 13.07
CA TRP A 105 -8.85 -0.31 13.44
C TRP A 105 -8.51 -1.22 14.63
N GLY A 106 -7.67 -0.71 15.54
CA GLY A 106 -7.08 -1.42 16.67
C GLY A 106 -5.61 -1.01 16.89
N PRO A 107 -5.03 -1.29 18.07
CA PRO A 107 -3.65 -0.95 18.37
C PRO A 107 -2.70 -1.74 17.46
N THR A 108 -1.85 -1.05 16.72
CA THR A 108 -0.90 -1.63 15.75
C THR A 108 0.52 -1.21 16.10
N ASP A 109 1.47 -2.14 15.96
CA ASP A 109 2.89 -1.90 16.18
C ASP A 109 3.58 -1.36 14.91
N PRO A 110 4.84 -0.88 14.99
CA PRO A 110 5.56 -0.39 13.81
C PRO A 110 5.66 -1.42 12.68
N SER A 111 5.80 -2.70 13.02
CA SER A 111 5.89 -3.77 12.01
C SER A 111 4.60 -3.95 11.21
N GLY A 112 3.44 -3.69 11.84
CA GLY A 112 2.14 -3.67 11.19
C GLY A 112 1.99 -2.48 10.26
N PHE A 113 2.39 -1.28 10.66
CA PHE A 113 2.39 -0.10 9.80
C PHE A 113 3.33 -0.24 8.59
N ALA A 114 4.50 -0.86 8.76
CA ALA A 114 5.37 -1.21 7.65
C ALA A 114 4.67 -2.16 6.66
N ALA A 115 4.00 -3.19 7.16
CA ALA A 115 3.25 -4.13 6.31
C ALA A 115 2.06 -3.49 5.60
N LEU A 116 1.32 -2.59 6.28
CA LEU A 116 0.24 -1.80 5.68
C LEU A 116 0.78 -0.94 4.54
N GLY A 117 1.86 -0.18 4.77
CA GLY A 117 2.47 0.65 3.74
C GLY A 117 2.95 -0.16 2.53
N VAL A 118 3.61 -1.30 2.74
CA VAL A 118 4.02 -2.18 1.65
C VAL A 118 2.81 -2.77 0.90
N ASN A 119 1.76 -3.18 1.62
CA ASN A 119 0.52 -3.66 1.01
C ASN A 119 -0.08 -2.61 0.06
N GLU A 120 -0.24 -1.37 0.53
CA GLU A 120 -0.79 -0.28 -0.27
C GLU A 120 0.05 -0.02 -1.52
N ILE A 121 1.37 0.08 -1.36
CA ILE A 121 2.28 0.30 -2.48
C ILE A 121 2.15 -0.81 -3.53
N LEU A 122 2.20 -2.09 -3.12
CA LEU A 122 2.20 -3.21 -4.05
C LEU A 122 0.86 -3.36 -4.77
N LEU A 123 -0.25 -3.34 -4.05
CA LEU A 123 -1.57 -3.54 -4.63
C LEU A 123 -1.92 -2.42 -5.60
N HIS A 124 -1.67 -1.19 -5.21
CA HIS A 124 -2.05 -0.05 -6.04
C HIS A 124 -1.06 0.19 -7.19
N THR A 125 0.20 -0.24 -7.08
CA THR A 125 1.09 -0.35 -8.25
C THR A 125 0.55 -1.38 -9.24
N TYR A 126 0.03 -2.52 -8.77
CA TYR A 126 -0.62 -3.52 -9.63
C TYR A 126 -1.86 -2.95 -10.30
N ASP A 127 -2.74 -2.29 -9.53
CA ASP A 127 -3.98 -1.71 -10.06
C ASP A 127 -3.68 -0.64 -11.12
N ILE A 128 -2.75 0.29 -10.85
CA ILE A 128 -2.33 1.33 -11.80
C ILE A 128 -1.68 0.71 -13.04
N SER A 129 -0.75 -0.24 -12.85
CA SER A 129 -0.07 -0.90 -13.97
C SER A 129 -1.07 -1.55 -14.91
N ARG A 130 -2.09 -2.23 -14.36
CA ARG A 130 -3.18 -2.81 -15.15
C ARG A 130 -4.01 -1.77 -15.90
N GLY A 131 -4.37 -0.66 -15.25
CA GLY A 131 -5.09 0.45 -15.88
C GLY A 131 -4.32 1.06 -17.06
N LEU A 132 -2.99 1.12 -16.95
CA LEU A 132 -2.08 1.63 -17.98
C LEU A 132 -1.68 0.57 -19.02
N GLY A 133 -2.26 -0.64 -18.98
CA GLY A 133 -2.00 -1.72 -19.93
C GLY A 133 -0.65 -2.46 -19.73
N ALA A 134 -0.02 -2.31 -18.56
CA ALA A 134 1.23 -2.98 -18.21
C ALA A 134 1.00 -4.27 -17.40
N GLY A 135 1.74 -5.32 -17.74
CA GLY A 135 1.67 -6.65 -17.09
C GLY A 135 2.57 -6.78 -15.86
N TRP A 136 2.63 -5.77 -14.99
CA TRP A 136 3.46 -5.82 -13.78
C TRP A 136 2.84 -6.71 -12.69
N LEU A 137 3.69 -7.46 -11.99
CA LEU A 137 3.32 -8.26 -10.81
C LEU A 137 4.23 -7.88 -9.63
N PRO A 138 3.70 -7.88 -8.40
CA PRO A 138 4.48 -7.56 -7.22
C PRO A 138 5.53 -8.65 -6.91
N PRO A 139 6.66 -8.30 -6.26
CA PRO A 139 7.68 -9.29 -5.90
C PRO A 139 7.13 -10.37 -4.95
N PRO A 140 7.36 -11.67 -5.21
CA PRO A 140 6.84 -12.76 -4.38
C PRO A 140 7.24 -12.69 -2.91
N ALA A 141 8.50 -12.30 -2.63
CA ALA A 141 9.01 -12.21 -1.26
C ALA A 141 8.27 -11.14 -0.43
N ALA A 142 8.02 -9.97 -1.03
CA ALA A 142 7.27 -8.89 -0.38
C ALA A 142 5.81 -9.29 -0.17
N CYS A 143 5.19 -9.97 -1.13
CA CYS A 143 3.84 -10.53 -0.98
C CYS A 143 3.77 -11.52 0.18
N ALA A 144 4.76 -12.42 0.30
CA ALA A 144 4.82 -13.39 1.38
C ALA A 144 4.93 -12.72 2.77
N ALA A 145 5.74 -11.65 2.88
CA ALA A 145 5.89 -10.88 4.11
C ALA A 145 4.59 -10.16 4.52
N VAL A 146 3.93 -9.48 3.57
CA VAL A 146 2.64 -8.83 3.79
C VAL A 146 1.58 -9.86 4.22
N LEU A 147 1.51 -10.98 3.51
CA LEU A 147 0.59 -12.07 3.80
C LEU A 147 0.80 -12.66 5.21
N ALA A 148 2.06 -12.86 5.61
CA ALA A 148 2.39 -13.36 6.94
C ALA A 148 1.97 -12.37 8.04
N ARG A 149 2.06 -11.06 7.79
CA ARG A 149 1.75 -10.03 8.79
C ARG A 149 0.29 -9.61 8.86
N LEU A 150 -0.43 -9.58 7.74
CA LEU A 150 -1.78 -9.00 7.64
C LEU A 150 -2.89 -10.02 7.33
N PHE A 151 -2.54 -11.22 6.86
CA PHE A 151 -3.50 -12.24 6.42
C PHE A 151 -3.23 -13.61 7.07
N PRO A 152 -3.53 -13.78 8.37
CA PRO A 152 -3.39 -15.06 9.08
C PRO A 152 -4.06 -16.24 8.36
N ASP A 153 -5.25 -16.03 7.79
CA ASP A 153 -6.08 -17.06 7.15
C ASP A 153 -5.87 -17.14 5.62
N ARG A 154 -4.69 -16.77 5.13
CA ARG A 154 -4.37 -16.81 3.69
C ARG A 154 -4.47 -18.23 3.11
N PRO A 155 -4.85 -18.39 1.83
CA PRO A 155 -4.81 -19.68 1.17
C PRO A 155 -3.35 -20.17 0.98
N PRO A 156 -3.09 -21.49 1.04
CA PRO A 156 -1.76 -22.06 0.85
C PRO A 156 -1.41 -22.19 -0.65
N VAL A 157 -1.37 -21.06 -1.35
CA VAL A 157 -0.95 -20.96 -2.76
C VAL A 157 0.24 -20.01 -2.89
N GLU A 158 0.78 -19.86 -4.11
CA GLU A 158 1.91 -18.96 -4.37
C GLU A 158 1.60 -17.52 -3.86
N PRO A 159 2.56 -16.85 -3.19
CA PRO A 159 2.35 -15.56 -2.52
C PRO A 159 1.68 -14.45 -3.35
N VAL A 160 2.03 -14.28 -4.62
CA VAL A 160 1.42 -13.23 -5.46
C VAL A 160 -0.04 -13.54 -5.69
N ALA A 161 -0.36 -14.77 -6.10
CA ALA A 161 -1.73 -15.23 -6.27
C ALA A 161 -2.54 -15.16 -4.96
N ALA A 162 -1.94 -15.55 -3.83
CA ALA A 162 -2.56 -15.48 -2.53
C ALA A 162 -2.91 -14.03 -2.14
N LEU A 163 -1.97 -13.09 -2.29
CA LEU A 163 -2.19 -11.68 -1.94
C LEU A 163 -3.26 -11.04 -2.82
N LEU A 164 -3.18 -11.22 -4.14
CA LEU A 164 -4.17 -10.68 -5.07
C LEU A 164 -5.57 -11.28 -4.83
N TRP A 165 -5.68 -12.54 -4.46
CA TRP A 165 -6.97 -13.13 -4.10
C TRP A 165 -7.49 -12.61 -2.75
N CYS A 166 -6.62 -12.57 -1.73
CA CYS A 166 -6.95 -12.07 -0.39
C CYS A 166 -7.51 -10.64 -0.42
N THR A 167 -7.09 -9.86 -1.40
CA THR A 167 -7.43 -8.44 -1.59
C THR A 167 -8.42 -8.23 -2.73
N GLY A 168 -9.07 -9.29 -3.22
CA GLY A 168 -10.17 -9.18 -4.17
C GLY A 168 -9.77 -8.67 -5.55
N ARG A 169 -8.54 -8.88 -6.02
CA ARG A 169 -8.09 -8.57 -7.40
C ARG A 169 -8.30 -9.73 -8.37
N ILE A 170 -8.24 -10.98 -7.89
CA ILE A 170 -8.36 -12.17 -8.75
C ILE A 170 -9.24 -13.26 -8.12
N ALA A 171 -9.66 -14.23 -8.95
CA ALA A 171 -10.15 -15.53 -8.51
C ALA A 171 -8.99 -16.55 -8.47
N LEU A 172 -9.15 -17.64 -7.70
CA LEU A 172 -8.25 -18.80 -7.72
C LEU A 172 -9.02 -20.04 -8.19
N PRO A 173 -8.34 -21.13 -8.61
CA PRO A 173 -9.00 -22.40 -8.90
C PRO A 173 -9.87 -22.86 -7.72
N GLY A 174 -11.17 -23.06 -7.97
CA GLY A 174 -12.15 -23.46 -6.96
C GLY A 174 -12.48 -22.40 -5.90
N ARG A 175 -12.00 -21.16 -6.04
CA ARG A 175 -12.30 -20.06 -5.10
C ARG A 175 -12.67 -18.79 -5.87
N PRO A 176 -13.93 -18.31 -5.80
CA PRO A 176 -14.32 -17.09 -6.48
C PRO A 176 -13.53 -15.89 -5.95
N ARG A 177 -13.45 -14.84 -6.77
CA ARG A 177 -12.87 -13.54 -6.37
C ARG A 177 -13.61 -13.01 -5.15
N ARG A 178 -12.88 -12.50 -4.16
CA ARG A 178 -13.47 -11.91 -2.96
C ARG A 178 -14.17 -10.59 -3.29
N ALA A 179 -15.38 -10.42 -2.79
CA ALA A 179 -16.12 -9.16 -2.85
C ALA A 179 -15.83 -8.25 -1.64
N SER A 180 -15.39 -8.82 -0.52
CA SER A 180 -15.00 -8.11 0.70
C SER A 180 -13.76 -8.72 1.35
N TRP A 181 -12.93 -7.85 1.92
CA TRP A 181 -11.68 -8.20 2.59
C TRP A 181 -11.32 -7.11 3.61
N SER A 182 -10.45 -7.45 4.55
CA SER A 182 -9.89 -6.53 5.53
C SER A 182 -8.43 -6.91 5.81
N LEU A 183 -7.62 -5.91 6.14
CA LEU A 183 -6.24 -6.07 6.60
C LEU A 183 -6.29 -6.25 8.13
N ARG A 184 -5.62 -7.28 8.66
CA ARG A 184 -5.52 -7.49 10.11
C ARG A 184 -4.13 -7.06 10.60
N ALA A 185 -4.00 -5.78 10.94
CA ALA A 185 -2.75 -5.21 11.43
C ALA A 185 -2.66 -5.16 12.96
N ALA A 186 -3.82 -5.04 13.64
CA ALA A 186 -3.88 -4.90 15.09
C ALA A 186 -3.19 -6.06 15.81
N VAL A 187 -2.46 -5.71 16.88
CA VAL A 187 -1.87 -6.67 17.82
C VAL A 187 -2.82 -6.83 19.00
N GLU A 188 -2.90 -8.05 19.53
CA GLU A 188 -3.65 -8.35 20.77
C GLU A 188 -2.96 -7.76 22.02
#